data_AF-A0A2P6W7L0-F1
#
_entry.id   AF-A0A2P6W7L0-F1
#
_cell.length_a   1.000
_cell.length_b   1.000
_cell.length_c   1.000
_cell.angle_alpha   90.00
_cell.angle_beta   90.00
_cell.angle_gamma   90.00
#
_symmetry.space_group_name_H-M   'P 1'
#
loop_
_entity.id
_entity.type
_entity.pdbx_description
1 polymer ?
#
loop_
_entity_poly.entity_id
_entity_poly.type
_entity_poly.pdbx_seq_one_letter_code
_entity_poly.pdbx_strand_id
1 'polypeptide(L)'
;MIKRMTVRLDMEKELDTENPVFIEGLAGIGHIGKTTVAYLADHLEADKVGELYSHHFPPYTIVKDNKTVDLLKNNIYQLKRDDARDLVLIEGNAQASTPQGHYEVAEKIMELVDEAEASEIITIGGYGTGDVVEEPDVFGAVTTEEVKDEYSEHGINLDHDVGQIVGASGLILGLG
;
A
#
# COMPACT_ATOMS: atom_id res chain seq x y z
N MET A 1 2.26 27.22 -18.85
CA MET A 1 2.58 25.97 -19.57
C MET A 1 2.56 24.87 -18.52
N ILE A 2 1.44 24.16 -18.41
CA ILE A 2 1.22 23.19 -17.31
C ILE A 2 2.10 21.97 -17.58
N LYS A 3 3.09 21.73 -16.72
CA LYS A 3 3.87 20.48 -16.75
C LYS A 3 2.86 19.34 -16.58
N ARG A 4 2.71 18.49 -17.60
CA ARG A 4 1.93 17.24 -17.52
C ARG A 4 2.54 16.40 -16.40
N MET A 5 1.79 16.08 -15.36
CA MET A 5 2.18 15.06 -14.38
C MET A 5 1.25 13.87 -14.52
N THR A 6 1.79 12.68 -14.73
CA THR A 6 1.03 11.42 -14.74
C THR A 6 0.85 10.84 -13.33
N VAL A 7 1.86 10.96 -12.46
CA VAL A 7 1.82 10.63 -11.03
C VAL A 7 2.54 11.73 -10.23
N ARG A 8 1.99 12.13 -9.07
CA ARG A 8 2.54 13.17 -8.18
C ARG A 8 2.51 12.70 -6.73
N LEU A 9 3.61 12.92 -6.01
CA LEU A 9 3.64 12.99 -4.55
C LEU A 9 3.49 14.44 -4.08
N ASP A 10 2.62 14.68 -3.11
CA ASP A 10 2.39 15.97 -2.46
C ASP A 10 2.64 15.77 -0.95
N MET A 11 3.87 16.08 -0.52
CA MET A 11 4.33 15.86 0.85
C MET A 11 4.08 17.12 1.69
N GLU A 12 3.37 16.96 2.81
CA GLU A 12 3.13 17.99 3.81
C GLU A 12 4.29 18.09 4.81
N LYS A 13 5.03 16.99 5.00
CA LYS A 13 6.22 16.88 5.85
C LYS A 13 7.23 15.94 5.19
N GLU A 14 8.51 16.14 5.50
CA GLU A 14 9.55 15.17 5.15
C GLU A 14 9.41 13.90 6.01
N LEU A 15 9.87 12.78 5.48
CA LEU A 15 9.96 11.54 6.25
C LEU A 15 11.07 11.66 7.29
N ASP A 16 10.79 11.28 8.54
CA ASP A 16 11.72 11.35 9.67
C ASP A 16 11.83 9.99 10.40
N THR A 17 11.50 8.90 9.71
CA THR A 17 11.62 7.53 10.23
C THR A 17 13.01 6.96 10.02
N GLU A 18 13.43 6.03 10.88
CA GLU A 18 14.71 5.34 10.76
C GLU A 18 14.52 3.85 10.40
N ASN A 19 14.99 3.44 9.23
CA ASN A 19 14.87 2.06 8.69
C ASN A 19 13.47 1.44 8.83
N PRO A 20 12.40 2.14 8.40
CA PRO A 20 11.03 1.71 8.67
C PRO A 20 10.65 0.43 7.91
N VAL A 21 9.55 -0.19 8.35
CA VAL A 21 8.78 -1.12 7.52
C VAL A 21 7.79 -0.30 6.68
N PHE A 22 7.87 -0.45 5.36
CA PHE A 22 6.92 0.15 4.45
C PHE A 22 5.73 -0.78 4.23
N ILE A 23 4.51 -0.33 4.54
CA ILE A 23 3.30 -1.13 4.41
C ILE A 23 2.35 -0.51 3.38
N GLU A 24 2.11 -1.23 2.29
CA GLU A 24 1.15 -0.86 1.25
C GLU A 24 -0.19 -1.57 1.45
N GLY A 25 -1.27 -0.81 1.35
CA GLY A 25 -2.62 -1.34 1.29
C GLY A 25 -3.51 -0.42 0.48
N LEU A 26 -3.51 -0.57 -0.84
CA LEU A 26 -4.39 0.20 -1.71
C LEU A 26 -5.74 -0.50 -1.94
N ALA A 27 -6.66 0.21 -2.60
CA ALA A 27 -7.95 -0.35 -2.97
C ALA A 27 -7.80 -1.59 -3.87
N GLY A 28 -8.46 -2.68 -3.51
CA GLY A 28 -8.44 -3.96 -4.22
C GLY A 28 -9.64 -4.82 -3.84
N ILE A 29 -9.52 -6.15 -3.99
CA ILE A 29 -10.60 -7.09 -3.65
C ILE A 29 -11.01 -6.92 -2.19
N GLY A 30 -12.32 -6.71 -1.97
CA GLY A 30 -12.90 -6.54 -0.63
C GLY A 30 -12.41 -5.31 0.14
N HIS A 31 -11.61 -4.44 -0.47
CA HIS A 31 -10.90 -3.36 0.21
C HIS A 31 -10.06 -3.81 1.41
N ILE A 32 -9.61 -5.06 1.44
CA ILE A 32 -8.88 -5.63 2.59
C ILE A 32 -7.60 -4.83 2.87
N GLY A 33 -6.71 -4.69 1.89
CA GLY A 33 -5.47 -3.91 2.02
C GLY A 33 -5.71 -2.50 2.56
N LYS A 34 -6.52 -1.73 1.83
CA LYS A 34 -6.93 -0.37 2.24
C LYS A 34 -7.47 -0.31 3.66
N THR A 35 -8.46 -1.12 4.01
CA THR A 35 -9.08 -1.07 5.33
C THR A 35 -8.09 -1.45 6.42
N THR A 36 -7.24 -2.45 6.19
CA THR A 36 -6.22 -2.87 7.15
C THR A 36 -5.20 -1.76 7.39
N VAL A 37 -4.62 -1.16 6.34
CA VAL A 37 -3.59 -0.12 6.51
C VAL A 37 -4.20 1.18 7.05
N ALA A 38 -5.42 1.54 6.62
CA ALA A 38 -6.14 2.68 7.20
C ALA A 38 -6.47 2.46 8.69
N TYR A 39 -6.84 1.24 9.08
CA TYR A 39 -7.07 0.88 10.47
C TYR A 39 -5.79 1.00 11.30
N LEU A 40 -4.65 0.51 10.79
CA LEU A 40 -3.34 0.66 11.43
C LEU A 40 -2.96 2.12 11.60
N ALA A 41 -3.08 2.92 10.55
CA ALA A 41 -2.76 4.35 10.60
C ALA A 41 -3.62 5.10 11.64
N ASP A 42 -4.91 4.81 11.70
CA ASP A 42 -5.84 5.43 12.66
C ASP A 42 -5.59 4.97 14.10
N HIS A 43 -5.48 3.65 14.34
CA HIS A 43 -5.37 3.09 15.68
C HIS A 43 -3.99 3.29 16.32
N LEU A 44 -2.95 3.43 15.50
CA LEU A 44 -1.60 3.76 15.97
C LEU A 44 -1.35 5.28 15.97
N GLU A 45 -2.35 6.09 15.63
CA GLU A 45 -2.27 7.55 15.54
C GLU A 45 -1.09 8.00 14.64
N ALA A 46 -0.89 7.30 13.53
CA ALA A 46 0.19 7.59 12.59
C ALA A 46 0.03 8.99 11.97
N ASP A 47 1.13 9.71 11.86
CA ASP A 47 1.15 11.05 11.32
C ASP A 47 0.96 11.01 9.80
N LYS A 48 -0.10 11.63 9.29
CA LYS A 48 -0.23 11.86 7.86
C LYS A 48 0.83 12.86 7.40
N VAL A 49 1.60 12.49 6.39
CA VAL A 49 2.74 13.27 5.87
C VAL A 49 2.65 13.60 4.40
N GLY A 50 1.74 12.97 3.65
CA GLY A 50 1.59 13.29 2.23
C GLY A 50 0.48 12.54 1.53
N GLU A 51 0.37 12.80 0.24
CA GLU A 51 -0.64 12.24 -0.64
C GLU A 51 -0.06 11.94 -2.03
N LEU A 52 -0.43 10.79 -2.61
CA LEU A 52 -0.14 10.42 -3.98
C LEU A 52 -1.38 10.63 -4.86
N TYR A 53 -1.20 11.38 -5.95
CA TYR A 53 -2.20 11.63 -6.98
C TYR A 53 -1.76 11.06 -8.33
N SER A 54 -2.70 10.60 -9.15
CA SER A 54 -2.38 10.13 -10.51
C SER A 54 -3.51 10.38 -11.50
N HIS A 55 -3.15 10.73 -12.75
CA HIS A 55 -4.08 10.71 -13.88
C HIS A 55 -4.42 9.28 -14.37
N HIS A 56 -3.72 8.27 -13.86
CA HIS A 56 -4.01 6.87 -14.15
C HIS A 56 -5.10 6.29 -13.25
N PHE A 57 -5.47 7.00 -12.18
CA PHE A 57 -6.59 6.62 -11.33
C PHE A 57 -7.91 6.74 -12.09
N PRO A 58 -8.94 5.97 -11.69
CA PRO A 58 -10.26 6.08 -12.28
C PRO A 58 -10.77 7.53 -12.33
N PRO A 59 -11.45 7.95 -13.41
CA PRO A 59 -11.78 9.35 -13.64
C PRO A 59 -13.05 9.78 -12.88
N TYR A 60 -13.09 9.60 -11.56
CA TYR A 60 -14.20 10.02 -10.70
C TYR A 60 -13.71 10.63 -9.38
N THR A 61 -14.62 11.30 -8.67
CA THR A 61 -14.39 11.85 -7.33
C THR A 61 -15.18 11.07 -6.28
N ILE A 62 -14.73 11.13 -5.03
CA ILE A 62 -15.46 10.59 -3.88
C ILE A 62 -16.29 11.73 -3.28
N VAL A 63 -17.58 11.49 -3.08
CA VAL A 63 -18.47 12.40 -2.35
C VAL A 63 -18.38 12.08 -0.86
N LYS A 64 -17.93 13.04 -0.06
CA LYS A 64 -17.86 12.93 1.41
C LYS A 64 -19.23 13.10 2.06
N ASP A 65 -19.33 12.72 3.33
CA ASP A 65 -20.56 12.87 4.12
C ASP A 65 -21.05 14.32 4.20
N ASN A 66 -20.11 15.26 4.34
CA ASN A 66 -20.37 16.71 4.34
C ASN A 66 -20.70 17.29 2.95
N LYS A 67 -20.89 16.45 1.93
CA LYS A 67 -21.22 16.81 0.54
C LYS A 67 -20.15 17.60 -0.20
N THR A 68 -18.91 17.59 0.29
CA THR A 68 -17.74 18.00 -0.49
C THR A 68 -17.23 16.83 -1.34
N VAL A 69 -16.40 17.12 -2.34
CA VAL A 69 -15.81 16.12 -3.23
C VAL A 69 -14.29 16.11 -3.12
N ASP A 70 -13.72 14.91 -3.13
CA ASP A 70 -12.26 14.70 -3.20
C ASP A 70 -11.90 13.96 -4.48
N LEU A 71 -10.75 14.33 -5.06
CA LEU A 71 -10.11 13.50 -6.06
C LEU A 71 -9.64 12.19 -5.44
N LEU A 72 -9.57 11.15 -6.27
CA LEU A 72 -8.89 9.92 -5.88
C LEU A 72 -7.43 10.20 -5.57
N LYS A 73 -6.98 9.66 -4.43
CA LYS A 73 -5.65 9.79 -3.88
C LYS A 73 -5.34 8.62 -2.96
N ASN A 74 -4.05 8.44 -2.72
CA ASN A 74 -3.53 7.55 -1.69
C ASN A 74 -2.84 8.40 -0.62
N ASN A 75 -3.14 8.17 0.65
CA ASN A 75 -2.58 8.91 1.77
C ASN A 75 -1.32 8.20 2.26
N ILE A 76 -0.32 8.98 2.65
CA ILE A 76 0.97 8.52 3.16
C ILE A 76 1.07 8.95 4.61
N TYR A 77 1.46 8.01 5.46
CA TYR A 77 1.64 8.20 6.89
C TYR A 77 3.02 7.73 7.32
N GLN A 78 3.50 8.27 8.42
CA GLN A 78 4.67 7.76 9.12
C GLN A 78 4.38 7.59 10.61
N LEU A 79 5.12 6.70 11.26
CA LEU A 79 5.04 6.48 12.70
C LEU A 79 6.41 6.12 13.25
N LYS A 80 6.92 6.96 14.16
CA LYS A 80 8.13 6.67 14.92
C LYS A 80 7.79 5.86 16.17
N ARG A 81 8.60 4.85 16.50
CA ARG A 81 8.35 3.95 17.64
C ARG A 81 9.63 3.72 18.44
N ASP A 82 9.53 3.85 19.76
CA ASP A 82 10.70 3.70 20.64
C ASP A 82 11.14 2.23 20.80
N ASP A 83 10.17 1.31 20.92
CA ASP A 83 10.42 -0.12 21.22
C ASP A 83 10.12 -1.06 20.04
N ALA A 84 10.01 -0.52 18.83
CA ALA A 84 9.71 -1.28 17.62
C ALA A 84 10.21 -0.56 16.38
N ARG A 85 10.18 -1.23 15.23
CA ARG A 85 10.50 -0.60 13.94
C ARG A 85 9.50 0.51 13.63
N ASP A 86 10.03 1.61 13.12
CA ASP A 86 9.24 2.69 12.53
C ASP A 86 8.41 2.17 11.36
N LEU A 87 7.33 2.87 11.04
CA LEU A 87 6.44 2.50 9.95
C LEU A 87 6.30 3.65 8.97
N VAL A 88 6.28 3.32 7.68
CA VAL A 88 5.73 4.18 6.63
C VAL A 88 4.55 3.43 6.01
N LEU A 89 3.38 4.06 5.98
CA LEU A 89 2.15 3.43 5.55
C LEU A 89 1.61 4.17 4.33
N ILE A 90 1.16 3.44 3.32
CA ILE A 90 0.39 3.99 2.21
C ILE A 90 -0.94 3.24 2.08
N GLU A 91 -2.05 3.97 2.18
CA GLU A 91 -3.38 3.46 1.90
C GLU A 91 -4.10 4.35 0.90
N GLY A 92 -5.12 3.83 0.23
CA GLY A 92 -5.93 4.72 -0.56
C GLY A 92 -7.03 4.07 -1.36
N ASN A 93 -7.80 4.95 -2.00
CA ASN A 93 -9.02 4.57 -2.69
C ASN A 93 -8.78 4.17 -4.15
N ALA A 94 -7.54 4.21 -4.64
CA ALA A 94 -7.28 4.04 -6.05
C ALA A 94 -6.01 3.26 -6.36
N GLN A 95 -6.12 2.47 -7.41
CA GLN A 95 -5.02 1.99 -8.21
C GLN A 95 -5.17 2.52 -9.63
N ALA A 96 -4.11 2.40 -10.44
CA ALA A 96 -4.20 2.74 -11.85
C ALA A 96 -5.21 1.84 -12.59
N SER A 97 -5.68 2.30 -13.75
CA SER A 97 -6.64 1.54 -14.58
C SER A 97 -6.02 0.90 -15.83
N THR A 98 -4.75 1.20 -16.13
CA THR A 98 -4.04 0.67 -17.30
C THR A 98 -2.73 0.02 -16.86
N PRO A 99 -2.22 -1.00 -17.60
CA PRO A 99 -0.95 -1.64 -17.26
C PRO A 99 0.19 -0.63 -17.11
N GLN A 100 0.36 0.28 -18.08
CA GLN A 100 1.37 1.35 -17.99
C GLN A 100 1.18 2.21 -16.73
N GLY A 101 -0.05 2.61 -16.43
CA GLY A 101 -0.33 3.42 -15.24
C GLY A 101 -0.02 2.69 -13.94
N HIS A 102 -0.20 1.36 -13.89
CA HIS A 102 0.17 0.57 -12.71
C HIS A 102 1.68 0.60 -12.47
N TYR A 103 2.48 0.44 -13.52
CA TYR A 103 3.93 0.58 -13.42
C TYR A 103 4.33 2.00 -13.01
N GLU A 104 3.80 3.05 -13.66
CA GLU A 104 4.15 4.44 -13.32
C GLU A 104 3.78 4.79 -11.86
N VAL A 105 2.66 4.26 -11.34
CA VAL A 105 2.27 4.46 -9.93
C VAL A 105 3.16 3.64 -8.99
N ALA A 106 3.45 2.37 -9.33
CA ALA A 106 4.30 1.51 -8.51
C ALA A 106 5.74 2.04 -8.44
N GLU A 107 6.32 2.49 -9.55
CA GLU A 107 7.63 3.13 -9.60
C GLU A 107 7.67 4.39 -8.71
N LYS A 108 6.60 5.20 -8.72
CA LYS A 108 6.52 6.37 -7.83
C LYS A 108 6.41 5.99 -6.35
N ILE A 109 5.78 4.86 -6.04
CA ILE A 109 5.75 4.33 -4.67
C ILE A 109 7.14 3.79 -4.30
N MET A 110 7.86 3.13 -5.20
CA MET A 110 9.24 2.70 -4.95
C MET A 110 10.18 3.87 -4.68
N GLU A 111 10.02 5.01 -5.37
CA GLU A 111 10.77 6.23 -5.02
C GLU A 111 10.53 6.66 -3.56
N LEU A 112 9.29 6.51 -3.05
CA LEU A 112 8.96 6.81 -1.65
C LEU A 112 9.55 5.77 -0.68
N VAL A 113 9.57 4.50 -1.07
CA VAL A 113 10.23 3.41 -0.31
C VAL A 113 11.72 3.69 -0.17
N ASP A 114 12.38 4.08 -1.27
CA ASP A 114 13.79 4.44 -1.30
C ASP A 114 14.08 5.70 -0.48
N GLU A 115 13.23 6.73 -0.57
CA GLU A 115 13.34 7.97 0.22
C GLU A 115 13.19 7.71 1.73
N ALA A 116 12.33 6.76 2.10
CA ALA A 116 12.15 6.32 3.48
C ALA A 116 13.33 5.48 4.01
N GLU A 117 14.24 5.05 3.14
CA GLU A 117 15.27 4.05 3.44
C GLU A 117 14.66 2.80 4.11
N ALA A 118 13.52 2.34 3.59
CA ALA A 118 12.77 1.25 4.20
C ALA A 118 13.60 -0.04 4.21
N SER A 119 13.62 -0.72 5.36
CA SER A 119 14.32 -2.00 5.52
C SER A 119 13.52 -3.19 5.01
N GLU A 120 12.21 -3.02 4.86
CA GLU A 120 11.28 -4.07 4.50
C GLU A 120 10.02 -3.48 3.84
N ILE A 121 9.45 -4.24 2.89
CA ILE A 121 8.18 -3.89 2.24
C ILE A 121 7.17 -5.01 2.50
N ILE A 122 6.00 -4.63 3.03
CA ILE A 122 4.85 -5.52 3.20
C ILE A 122 3.69 -4.97 2.37
N THR A 123 3.10 -5.79 1.52
CA THR A 123 1.91 -5.41 0.76
C THR A 123 0.71 -6.25 1.20
N ILE A 124 -0.42 -5.62 1.47
CA ILE A 124 -1.61 -6.29 1.98
C ILE A 124 -2.74 -6.18 0.95
N GLY A 125 -3.35 -7.31 0.60
CA GLY A 125 -4.41 -7.39 -0.39
C GLY A 125 -5.53 -8.36 0.02
N GLY A 126 -6.62 -8.34 -0.74
CA GLY A 126 -7.67 -9.35 -0.63
C GLY A 126 -7.50 -10.44 -1.67
N TYR A 127 -7.77 -11.70 -1.29
CA TYR A 127 -7.87 -12.83 -2.20
C TYR A 127 -9.32 -13.30 -2.26
N GLY A 128 -9.93 -13.21 -3.45
CA GLY A 128 -11.33 -13.59 -3.65
C GLY A 128 -11.46 -15.07 -3.94
N THR A 129 -11.99 -15.85 -2.99
CA THR A 129 -12.27 -17.29 -3.15
C THR A 129 -13.62 -17.57 -3.82
N GLY A 130 -14.51 -16.57 -3.86
CA GLY A 130 -15.86 -16.67 -4.47
C GLY A 130 -16.95 -17.14 -3.50
N ASP A 131 -16.58 -17.77 -2.39
CA ASP A 131 -17.49 -18.20 -1.32
C ASP A 131 -17.36 -17.31 -0.08
N VAL A 132 -18.39 -17.30 0.76
CA VAL A 132 -18.30 -16.69 2.09
C VAL A 132 -17.50 -17.62 2.99
N VAL A 133 -16.35 -17.14 3.47
CA VAL A 133 -15.48 -17.87 4.39
C VAL A 133 -15.78 -17.41 5.81
N GLU A 134 -16.19 -18.32 6.70
CA GLU A 134 -16.48 -17.99 8.11
C GLU A 134 -15.20 -17.68 8.90
N GLU A 135 -14.12 -18.42 8.63
CA GLU A 135 -12.79 -18.25 9.21
C GLU A 135 -11.78 -18.00 8.09
N PRO A 136 -11.48 -16.72 7.75
CA PRO A 136 -10.59 -16.41 6.64
C PRO A 136 -9.13 -16.75 6.96
N ASP A 137 -8.49 -17.48 6.04
CA ASP A 137 -7.04 -17.73 6.08
C ASP A 137 -6.24 -16.51 5.61
N VAL A 138 -4.98 -16.41 6.07
CA VAL A 138 -4.00 -15.44 5.58
C VAL A 138 -2.95 -16.16 4.75
N PHE A 139 -2.92 -15.83 3.46
CA PHE A 139 -1.93 -16.34 2.51
C PHE A 139 -0.75 -15.39 2.39
N GLY A 140 0.45 -15.93 2.18
CA GLY A 140 1.66 -15.13 1.99
C GLY A 140 2.51 -15.60 0.82
N ALA A 141 3.16 -14.64 0.18
CA ALA A 141 4.24 -14.85 -0.78
C ALA A 141 5.39 -13.92 -0.40
N VAL A 142 6.62 -14.36 -0.66
CA VAL A 142 7.85 -13.66 -0.28
C VAL A 142 8.79 -13.56 -1.48
N THR A 143 9.71 -12.58 -1.44
CA THR A 143 10.67 -12.34 -2.52
C THR A 143 11.90 -13.24 -2.47
N THR A 144 12.28 -13.73 -1.28
CA THR A 144 13.42 -14.66 -1.09
C THR A 144 13.10 -15.78 -0.11
N GLU A 145 13.89 -16.86 -0.14
CA GLU A 145 13.72 -17.99 0.80
C GLU A 145 14.10 -17.59 2.23
N GLU A 146 15.03 -16.65 2.42
CA GLU A 146 15.39 -16.16 3.77
C GLU A 146 14.20 -15.49 4.46
N VAL A 147 13.45 -14.66 3.72
CA VAL A 147 12.22 -14.02 4.22
C VAL A 147 11.13 -15.07 4.49
N LYS A 148 11.10 -16.14 3.69
CA LYS A 148 10.17 -17.26 3.89
C LYS A 148 10.32 -17.89 5.26
N ASP A 149 11.56 -18.18 5.66
CA ASP A 149 11.87 -18.81 6.93
C ASP A 149 11.45 -17.91 8.10
N GLU A 150 11.72 -16.60 8.00
CA GLU A 150 11.33 -15.59 9.00
C GLU A 150 9.80 -15.52 9.21
N TYR A 151 9.03 -15.53 8.12
CA TYR A 151 7.58 -15.36 8.18
C TYR A 151 6.79 -16.65 8.42
N SER A 152 7.41 -17.81 8.25
CA SER A 152 6.75 -19.12 8.39
C SER A 152 6.11 -19.36 9.77
N GLU A 153 6.61 -18.70 10.82
CA GLU A 153 6.13 -18.85 12.20
C GLU A 153 4.95 -17.93 12.56
N HIS A 154 4.54 -17.03 11.66
CA HIS A 154 3.60 -15.94 11.95
C HIS A 154 2.14 -16.25 11.59
N GLY A 155 1.79 -17.53 11.43
CA GLY A 155 0.43 -17.95 11.05
C GLY A 155 0.05 -17.61 9.61
N ILE A 156 1.04 -17.34 8.76
CA ILE A 156 0.88 -17.07 7.33
C ILE A 156 0.98 -18.41 6.59
N ASN A 157 -0.06 -18.76 5.84
CA ASN A 157 -0.02 -19.94 4.99
C ASN A 157 0.75 -19.64 3.70
N LEU A 158 1.93 -20.24 3.55
CA LEU A 158 2.77 -20.17 2.36
C LEU A 158 2.53 -21.35 1.39
N ASP A 159 1.78 -22.37 1.82
CA ASP A 159 1.42 -23.55 1.03
C ASP A 159 0.00 -23.35 0.45
N HIS A 160 -0.06 -22.68 -0.70
CA HIS A 160 -1.30 -22.30 -1.37
C HIS A 160 -1.17 -22.26 -2.90
N ASP A 161 -2.31 -22.24 -3.59
CA ASP A 161 -2.37 -22.19 -5.07
C ASP A 161 -2.54 -20.77 -5.66
N VAL A 162 -2.32 -19.70 -4.88
CA VAL A 162 -2.39 -18.32 -5.41
C VAL A 162 -1.33 -18.11 -6.49
N GLY A 163 -1.77 -18.02 -7.75
CA GLY A 163 -0.86 -17.96 -8.90
C GLY A 163 -0.38 -16.57 -9.30
N GLN A 164 -1.05 -15.49 -8.85
CA GLN A 164 -0.66 -14.12 -9.21
C GLN A 164 -1.17 -13.10 -8.18
N ILE A 165 -0.37 -12.06 -7.96
CA ILE A 165 -0.75 -10.85 -7.22
C ILE A 165 -0.82 -9.71 -8.24
N VAL A 166 -1.99 -9.07 -8.36
CA VAL A 166 -2.26 -8.06 -9.40
C VAL A 166 -2.24 -6.66 -8.78
N GLY A 167 -1.68 -5.70 -9.51
CA GLY A 167 -1.70 -4.28 -9.15
C GLY A 167 -0.48 -3.86 -8.34
N ALA A 168 -0.60 -2.77 -7.59
CA ALA A 168 0.50 -2.18 -6.83
C ALA A 168 1.16 -3.18 -5.88
N SER A 169 0.37 -3.96 -5.13
CA SER A 169 0.87 -4.96 -4.18
C SER A 169 1.83 -5.96 -4.84
N GLY A 170 1.50 -6.46 -6.04
CA GLY A 170 2.38 -7.39 -6.75
C GLY A 170 3.57 -6.69 -7.42
N LEU A 171 3.35 -5.49 -7.98
CA LEU A 171 4.40 -4.78 -8.71
C LEU A 171 5.49 -4.22 -7.81
N ILE A 172 5.13 -3.67 -6.65
CA ILE A 172 6.10 -3.13 -5.68
C ILE A 172 7.06 -4.24 -5.24
N LEU A 173 6.54 -5.42 -4.88
CA LEU A 173 7.37 -6.59 -4.54
C LEU A 173 8.24 -7.09 -5.69
N GLY A 174 7.80 -6.92 -6.94
CA GLY A 174 8.56 -7.33 -8.12
C GLY A 174 9.59 -6.31 -8.61
N LEU A 175 9.47 -5.05 -8.17
CA LEU A 175 10.37 -3.94 -8.55
C LEU A 175 11.42 -3.66 -7.47
N GLY A 176 11.12 -3.92 -6.20
CA GLY A 176 12.01 -3.78 -5.06
C GLY A 176 12.94 -4.97 -4.84
#